data_AF-A0A1H6A6P0-F1
#
_entry.id   AF-A0A1H6A6P0-F1
#
_cell.length_a   1.000
_cell.length_b   1.000
_cell.length_c   1.000
_cell.angle_alpha   90.00
_cell.angle_beta   90.00
_cell.angle_gamma   90.00
#
_symmetry.space_group_name_H-M   'P 1'
#
loop_
_entity.id
_entity.type
_entity.pdbx_description
1 polymer ?
#
loop_
_entity_poly.entity_id
_entity_poly.type
_entity_poly.pdbx_seq_one_letter_code
_entity_poly.pdbx_strand_id
1 'polypeptide(L)'
;MTFHKCNNPDPSTCAPWCGKDLRKARVLSIFFDPPMAIARVGSAKEPMPAYRWKMDEDPHHGMQTMIVPAPSLTRESIHGNGHHPYKLKVTQEPVIHFKDHKGRIKPVAPFFELWARLQDLDGQVYAVPVTEDLLKRYHADLRSLEFTVSAGNRKAEARVKDAACAVIAHKVFHADSYKSHHLDAISPHTEGQVPMARPDAPVPLGKVQTFMPNFDDWSCKTRLDQIRLRFTPGKGDSFGPPEASQAIASPRQPGDFEPEITEYGRIHKMTKPENRILSSDTPWLGYSFGHDDTPKWPTPMDSYDGARVGPGHSWGLIDDTCDLIITARLAVNGHLLTAQARSFAGPPDFAPDKRPMYSIQDELEDRELPLQEPDLDTTPDEILDLFRRIFETASLVNLDQRRAWATGGNASLISSESPDNPHWDDGISPKLGPASMRRRDKPYADLVPDYTPGQGETRVPVSGDDDRLPYTQVVQQVHARMADSPVLRAFLTRRPDRVRELVRPPFAKLSDLPKRVGIQKPAEVPVGKWRVTGVMPDEPSDKPPLRYRDPREVMDQTYDMRMPPYMRHSMGVPLTITRRQYTLLLAYLDKLETDPEWRKPVMPEPTGDHA
;
A
#
# COMPACT_ATOMS: atom_id res chain seq x y z
N MET A 1 -13.46 -20.48 -13.63
CA MET A 1 -12.91 -21.83 -13.41
C MET A 1 -12.63 -21.97 -11.93
N THR A 2 -13.38 -22.82 -11.24
CA THR A 2 -13.21 -23.10 -9.82
C THR A 2 -11.96 -23.95 -9.64
N PHE A 3 -10.98 -23.47 -8.87
CA PHE A 3 -9.73 -24.18 -8.64
C PHE A 3 -9.89 -25.10 -7.43
N HIS A 4 -9.64 -26.40 -7.61
CA HIS A 4 -9.51 -27.29 -6.46
C HIS A 4 -8.08 -27.24 -5.94
N LYS A 5 -7.86 -26.47 -4.87
CA LYS A 5 -6.69 -26.69 -4.01
C LYS A 5 -6.80 -28.09 -3.45
N CYS A 6 -5.65 -28.75 -3.34
CA CYS A 6 -5.55 -30.06 -2.73
C CYS A 6 -5.93 -29.99 -1.24
N ASN A 7 -7.23 -30.12 -0.93
CA ASN A 7 -7.73 -30.19 0.43
C ASN A 7 -7.52 -31.61 0.95
N ASN A 8 -6.28 -31.99 1.30
CA ASN A 8 -6.06 -33.25 1.98
C ASN A 8 -6.24 -33.02 3.49
N PRO A 9 -7.26 -33.62 4.15
CA PRO A 9 -7.54 -33.38 5.57
C PRO A 9 -6.52 -34.06 6.50
N ASP A 10 -5.65 -34.93 5.96
CA ASP A 10 -4.59 -35.57 6.73
C ASP A 10 -3.24 -34.85 6.53
N PRO A 11 -2.75 -34.11 7.55
CA PRO A 11 -1.46 -33.40 7.49
C PRO A 11 -0.24 -34.33 7.43
N SER A 12 -0.41 -35.65 7.59
CA SER A 12 0.66 -36.65 7.47
C SER A 12 0.83 -37.19 6.04
N THR A 13 -0.19 -37.11 5.19
CA THR A 13 -0.14 -37.60 3.80
C THR A 13 0.08 -36.44 2.83
N CYS A 14 1.27 -35.87 2.86
CA CYS A 14 1.74 -34.97 1.80
C CYS A 14 2.19 -35.72 0.54
N ALA A 15 1.35 -36.65 0.05
CA ALA A 15 1.51 -37.17 -1.29
C ALA A 15 1.48 -35.96 -2.24
N PRO A 16 2.43 -35.84 -3.19
CA PRO A 16 2.71 -34.56 -3.86
C PRO A 16 1.52 -33.95 -4.63
N TRP A 17 0.40 -34.68 -4.76
CA TRP A 17 -0.73 -34.38 -5.64
C TRP A 17 -2.09 -34.92 -5.15
N CYS A 18 -2.41 -34.89 -3.84
CA CYS A 18 -3.65 -35.50 -3.31
C CYS A 18 -3.80 -37.02 -3.60
N GLY A 19 -2.67 -37.75 -3.69
CA GLY A 19 -2.71 -39.16 -4.09
C GLY A 19 -3.09 -39.42 -5.56
N LYS A 20 -3.23 -38.38 -6.39
CA LYS A 20 -3.50 -38.52 -7.84
C LYS A 20 -2.22 -38.86 -8.62
N ASP A 21 -2.35 -39.75 -9.61
CA ASP A 21 -1.25 -40.06 -10.53
C ASP A 21 -1.15 -39.00 -11.64
N LEU A 22 -0.38 -37.94 -11.37
CA LEU A 22 -0.17 -36.87 -12.34
C LEU A 22 0.75 -37.24 -13.51
N ARG A 23 1.24 -38.49 -13.63
CA ARG A 23 2.08 -38.93 -14.76
C ARG A 23 1.34 -38.87 -16.10
N LYS A 24 0.01 -38.90 -16.08
CA LYS A 24 -0.83 -38.81 -17.28
C LYS A 24 -1.51 -37.43 -17.44
N ALA A 25 -1.22 -36.50 -16.55
CA ALA A 25 -1.81 -35.17 -16.62
C ALA A 25 -1.16 -34.34 -17.76
N ARG A 26 -1.91 -33.40 -18.31
CA ARG A 26 -1.43 -32.44 -19.30
C ARG A 26 -1.03 -31.15 -18.59
N VAL A 27 0.17 -30.63 -18.86
CA VAL A 27 0.57 -29.30 -18.39
C VAL A 27 -0.18 -28.23 -19.17
N LEU A 28 -0.94 -27.39 -18.48
CA LEU A 28 -1.68 -26.28 -19.09
C LEU A 28 -0.89 -24.98 -19.06
N SER A 29 -0.31 -24.64 -17.91
CA SER A 29 0.43 -23.38 -17.71
C SER A 29 1.34 -23.47 -16.49
N ILE A 30 2.26 -22.52 -16.35
CA ILE A 30 2.98 -22.22 -15.10
C ILE A 30 2.58 -20.84 -14.58
N PHE A 31 2.72 -20.59 -13.28
CA PHE A 31 2.46 -19.30 -12.64
C PHE A 31 3.29 -19.16 -11.36
N PHE A 32 3.48 -17.93 -10.89
CA PHE A 32 4.09 -17.66 -9.59
C PHE A 32 3.03 -17.45 -8.51
N ASP A 33 3.31 -17.92 -7.31
CA ASP A 33 2.55 -17.60 -6.09
C ASP A 33 3.53 -17.09 -5.01
N PRO A 34 3.39 -15.85 -4.53
CA PRO A 34 2.44 -14.83 -5.00
C PRO A 34 2.83 -14.29 -6.39
N PRO A 35 1.87 -13.78 -7.20
CA PRO A 35 2.17 -13.11 -8.47
C PRO A 35 2.76 -11.70 -8.28
N MET A 36 2.65 -11.15 -7.06
CA MET A 36 3.16 -9.84 -6.69
C MET A 36 3.62 -9.83 -5.24
N ALA A 37 4.75 -9.20 -4.94
CA ALA A 37 5.21 -8.99 -3.56
C ALA A 37 5.85 -7.61 -3.35
N ILE A 38 5.76 -7.11 -2.12
CA ILE A 38 6.40 -5.85 -1.72
C ILE A 38 7.70 -6.19 -1.00
N ALA A 39 8.83 -5.75 -1.58
CA ALA A 39 10.12 -5.78 -0.93
C ALA A 39 10.37 -4.46 -0.20
N ARG A 40 11.26 -4.47 0.79
CA ARG A 40 11.59 -3.27 1.58
C ARG A 40 13.11 -3.18 1.70
N VAL A 41 13.67 -2.05 1.32
CA VAL A 41 15.12 -1.83 1.40
C VAL A 41 15.61 -1.91 2.84
N GLY A 42 16.87 -2.29 3.03
CA GLY A 42 17.48 -2.38 4.36
C GLY A 42 18.95 -2.71 4.30
N SER A 43 19.75 -2.04 5.13
CA SER A 43 21.21 -2.13 5.11
C SER A 43 21.79 -3.33 5.87
N ALA A 44 20.96 -4.10 6.58
CA ALA A 44 21.39 -5.35 7.22
C ALA A 44 21.62 -6.46 6.19
N LYS A 45 22.50 -7.41 6.53
CA LYS A 45 22.77 -8.59 5.68
C LYS A 45 21.65 -9.64 5.75
N GLU A 46 20.98 -9.70 6.90
CA GLU A 46 19.94 -10.66 7.22
C GLU A 46 18.56 -10.04 6.95
N PRO A 47 17.72 -10.70 6.14
CA PRO A 47 16.38 -10.22 5.90
C PRO A 47 15.46 -10.34 7.11
N MET A 48 14.36 -9.60 7.07
CA MET A 48 13.31 -9.59 8.09
C MET A 48 12.69 -11.00 8.24
N PRO A 49 12.56 -11.53 9.47
CA PRO A 49 11.72 -12.69 9.74
C PRO A 49 10.25 -12.41 9.38
N ALA A 50 9.52 -13.44 8.97
CA ALA A 50 8.10 -13.34 8.70
C ALA A 50 7.32 -13.10 10.00
N TYR A 51 6.24 -12.32 9.87
CA TYR A 51 5.27 -12.08 10.93
C TYR A 51 3.87 -12.04 10.33
N ARG A 52 2.86 -12.14 11.19
CA ARG A 52 1.45 -12.03 10.82
C ARG A 52 0.78 -10.97 11.68
N TRP A 53 -0.26 -10.36 11.12
CA TRP A 53 -1.18 -9.56 11.91
C TRP A 53 -2.06 -10.47 12.76
N LYS A 54 -2.27 -10.04 14.01
CA LYS A 54 -3.26 -10.58 14.93
C LYS A 54 -3.98 -9.38 15.53
N MET A 55 -5.30 -9.46 15.69
CA MET A 55 -6.01 -8.45 16.48
C MET A 55 -5.71 -8.65 17.96
N ASP A 56 -5.45 -7.56 18.67
CA ASP A 56 -5.53 -7.58 20.13
C ASP A 56 -6.99 -7.78 20.54
N GLU A 57 -7.18 -8.69 21.48
CA GLU A 57 -8.46 -9.04 22.06
C GLU A 57 -8.65 -8.35 23.42
N ASP A 58 -7.61 -7.68 23.95
CA ASP A 58 -7.69 -6.89 25.17
C ASP A 58 -8.36 -5.53 24.92
N PRO A 59 -9.57 -5.29 25.46
CA PRO A 59 -10.27 -4.03 25.29
C PRO A 59 -9.52 -2.84 25.91
N HIS A 60 -8.66 -3.07 26.90
CA HIS A 60 -7.88 -2.02 27.56
C HIS A 60 -6.73 -1.50 26.69
N HIS A 61 -6.28 -2.27 25.71
CA HIS A 61 -5.25 -1.86 24.73
C HIS A 61 -5.85 -1.28 23.45
N GLY A 62 -7.17 -1.11 23.39
CA GLY A 62 -7.86 -0.48 22.26
C GLY A 62 -8.04 -1.40 21.05
N MET A 63 -7.99 -2.72 21.23
CA MET A 63 -8.27 -3.73 20.19
C MET A 63 -7.52 -3.47 18.88
N GLN A 64 -6.23 -3.14 18.98
CA GLN A 64 -5.40 -2.74 17.84
C GLN A 64 -4.78 -3.93 17.12
N THR A 65 -4.32 -3.71 15.90
CA THR A 65 -3.48 -4.69 15.22
C THR A 65 -2.15 -4.86 15.95
N MET A 66 -1.76 -6.12 16.12
CA MET A 66 -0.45 -6.53 16.62
C MET A 66 0.26 -7.39 15.57
N ILE A 67 1.58 -7.50 15.71
CA ILE A 67 2.41 -8.42 14.93
C ILE A 67 2.84 -9.60 15.80
N VAL A 68 2.74 -10.81 15.26
CA VAL A 68 3.22 -12.03 15.91
C VAL A 68 4.21 -12.76 15.01
N PRO A 69 5.27 -13.39 15.56
CA PRO A 69 6.23 -14.13 14.75
C PRO A 69 5.56 -15.23 13.94
N ALA A 70 6.05 -15.45 12.71
CA ALA A 70 5.57 -16.49 11.82
C ALA A 70 6.72 -17.36 11.29
N PRO A 71 6.43 -18.60 10.84
CA PRO A 71 7.42 -19.43 10.17
C PRO A 71 8.10 -18.68 9.01
N SER A 72 9.42 -18.67 9.04
CA SER A 72 10.30 -17.95 8.12
C SER A 72 11.19 -18.92 7.36
N LEU A 73 11.52 -18.57 6.12
CA LEU A 73 12.50 -19.31 5.32
C LEU A 73 13.87 -18.68 5.47
N THR A 74 14.79 -19.40 6.10
CA THR A 74 16.19 -19.02 6.24
C THR A 74 17.06 -19.86 5.31
N ARG A 75 18.18 -19.28 4.87
CA ARG A 75 19.12 -19.97 3.98
C ARG A 75 20.22 -20.64 4.80
N GLU A 76 20.57 -21.85 4.41
CA GLU A 76 21.66 -22.63 5.00
C GLU A 76 22.62 -23.07 3.89
N SER A 77 23.91 -22.82 4.08
CA SER A 77 24.95 -23.22 3.13
C SER A 77 25.13 -24.73 3.19
N ILE A 78 25.03 -25.42 2.05
CA ILE A 78 25.20 -26.87 1.99
C ILE A 78 26.62 -27.28 2.38
N HIS A 79 27.61 -26.43 2.10
CA HIS A 79 29.00 -26.66 2.48
C HIS A 79 29.34 -26.26 3.93
N GLY A 80 28.38 -25.74 4.71
CA GLY A 80 28.63 -25.21 6.06
C GLY A 80 29.55 -23.96 6.14
N ASN A 81 30.08 -23.48 5.02
CA ASN A 81 31.04 -22.37 4.95
C ASN A 81 30.38 -21.00 4.69
N GLY A 82 29.05 -20.95 4.63
CA GLY A 82 28.31 -19.72 4.36
C GLY A 82 28.30 -19.30 2.89
N HIS A 83 28.82 -20.12 1.96
CA HIS A 83 28.78 -19.88 0.52
C HIS A 83 27.68 -20.71 -0.18
N HIS A 84 27.42 -20.38 -1.43
CA HIS A 84 26.47 -21.13 -2.27
C HIS A 84 27.01 -22.53 -2.59
N PRO A 85 26.16 -23.49 -2.97
CA PRO A 85 24.70 -23.42 -3.01
C PRO A 85 24.05 -23.42 -1.61
N TYR A 86 22.89 -22.79 -1.51
CA TYR A 86 22.10 -22.77 -0.28
C TYR A 86 20.86 -23.64 -0.42
N LYS A 87 20.49 -24.32 0.67
CA LYS A 87 19.15 -24.88 0.89
C LYS A 87 18.34 -23.96 1.79
N LEU A 88 17.02 -24.15 1.83
CA LEU A 88 16.13 -23.42 2.74
C LEU A 88 15.80 -24.25 3.97
N LYS A 89 15.54 -23.59 5.09
CA LYS A 89 15.04 -24.18 6.33
C LYS A 89 13.90 -23.34 6.88
N VAL A 90 12.93 -23.99 7.52
CA VAL A 90 11.88 -23.30 8.27
C VAL A 90 12.38 -23.00 9.68
N THR A 91 12.33 -21.73 10.07
CA THR A 91 12.66 -21.27 11.43
C THR A 91 11.58 -20.32 11.93
N GLN A 92 11.36 -20.27 13.23
CA GLN A 92 10.46 -19.29 13.84
C GLN A 92 11.16 -18.67 15.04
N GLU A 93 11.45 -17.37 14.95
CA GLU A 93 12.01 -16.62 16.07
C GLU A 93 10.89 -16.34 17.09
N PRO A 94 11.16 -16.41 18.41
CA PRO A 94 10.15 -16.06 19.43
C PRO A 94 9.89 -14.56 19.50
N VAL A 95 10.81 -13.73 19.00
CA VAL A 95 10.74 -12.26 19.01
C VAL A 95 11.16 -11.74 17.65
N ILE A 96 10.44 -10.74 17.13
CA ILE A 96 10.75 -10.12 15.84
C ILE A 96 11.73 -8.97 16.06
N HIS A 97 12.94 -9.09 15.49
CA HIS A 97 13.92 -8.01 15.48
C HIS A 97 13.96 -7.28 14.13
N PHE A 98 13.51 -6.02 14.10
CA PHE A 98 13.49 -5.17 12.90
C PHE A 98 14.85 -4.67 12.45
N LYS A 99 15.81 -4.66 13.38
CA LYS A 99 17.19 -4.25 13.16
C LYS A 99 18.12 -5.39 13.57
N ASP A 100 19.30 -5.42 12.97
CA ASP A 100 20.36 -6.31 13.42
C ASP A 100 21.09 -5.76 14.66
N HIS A 101 22.06 -6.51 15.18
CA HIS A 101 22.86 -6.13 16.35
C HIS A 101 23.70 -4.85 16.16
N LYS A 102 23.82 -4.34 14.91
CA LYS A 102 24.49 -3.07 14.59
C LYS A 102 23.50 -1.92 14.38
N GLY A 103 22.22 -2.13 14.66
CA GLY A 103 21.16 -1.16 14.45
C GLY A 103 20.77 -0.96 12.98
N ARG A 104 21.23 -1.82 12.06
CA ARG A 104 20.88 -1.72 10.64
C ARG A 104 19.51 -2.33 10.40
N ILE A 105 18.70 -1.69 9.56
CA ILE A 105 17.34 -2.15 9.23
C ILE A 105 17.42 -3.44 8.40
N LYS A 106 16.67 -4.46 8.79
CA LYS A 106 16.55 -5.71 8.03
C LYS A 106 15.69 -5.50 6.79
N PRO A 107 16.14 -5.86 5.58
CA PRO A 107 15.33 -5.75 4.37
C PRO A 107 14.20 -6.80 4.37
N VAL A 108 13.05 -6.47 3.78
CA VAL A 108 12.03 -7.47 3.45
C VAL A 108 12.35 -8.03 2.07
N ALA A 109 12.66 -9.33 2.02
CA ALA A 109 13.16 -10.01 0.83
C ALA A 109 12.25 -11.19 0.45
N PRO A 110 11.23 -10.96 -0.40
CA PRO A 110 10.17 -11.92 -0.69
C PRO A 110 10.66 -13.14 -1.49
N PHE A 111 9.92 -14.23 -1.33
CA PHE A 111 10.05 -15.44 -2.15
C PHE A 111 8.91 -15.50 -3.17
N PHE A 112 9.22 -16.03 -4.34
CA PHE A 112 8.29 -16.35 -5.41
C PHE A 112 8.38 -17.84 -5.68
N GLU A 113 7.28 -18.53 -5.44
CA GLU A 113 7.20 -19.97 -5.64
C GLU A 113 6.64 -20.27 -7.03
N LEU A 114 7.26 -21.20 -7.76
CA LEU A 114 6.78 -21.56 -9.09
C LEU A 114 5.78 -22.73 -9.01
N TRP A 115 4.64 -22.57 -9.64
CA TRP A 115 3.54 -23.53 -9.68
C TRP A 115 3.15 -23.87 -11.12
N ALA A 116 2.58 -25.06 -11.33
CA ALA A 116 2.03 -25.53 -12.59
C ALA A 116 0.53 -25.79 -12.45
N ARG A 117 -0.22 -25.55 -13.51
CA ARG A 117 -1.60 -26.01 -13.68
C ARG A 117 -1.57 -27.27 -14.51
N LEU A 118 -2.07 -28.36 -13.94
CA LEU A 118 -2.12 -29.67 -14.59
C LEU A 118 -3.58 -30.09 -14.75
N GLN A 119 -3.91 -30.66 -15.90
CA GLN A 119 -5.22 -31.25 -16.18
C GLN A 119 -5.11 -32.77 -16.17
N ASP A 120 -5.88 -33.46 -15.32
CA ASP A 120 -5.91 -34.92 -15.33
C ASP A 120 -6.76 -35.48 -16.51
N LEU A 121 -6.87 -36.81 -16.58
CA LEU A 121 -7.63 -37.49 -17.63
C LEU A 121 -9.14 -37.25 -17.54
N ASP A 122 -9.66 -36.93 -16.35
CA ASP A 122 -11.07 -36.62 -16.11
C ASP A 122 -11.38 -35.14 -16.43
N GLY A 123 -10.38 -34.38 -16.89
CA GLY A 123 -10.48 -32.97 -17.24
C GLY A 123 -10.33 -32.00 -16.06
N GLN A 124 -10.07 -32.51 -14.84
CA GLN A 124 -9.93 -31.71 -13.63
C GLN A 124 -8.59 -30.99 -13.57
N VAL A 125 -8.61 -29.73 -13.14
CA VAL A 125 -7.42 -28.87 -13.11
C VAL A 125 -6.92 -28.68 -11.69
N TYR A 126 -5.65 -28.97 -11.48
CA TYR A 126 -4.95 -28.86 -10.19
C TYR A 126 -3.79 -27.87 -10.28
N ALA A 127 -3.62 -27.07 -9.24
CA ALA A 127 -2.45 -26.23 -9.03
C ALA A 127 -1.43 -27.00 -8.19
N VAL A 128 -0.21 -27.13 -8.70
CA VAL A 128 0.80 -27.96 -8.06
C VAL A 128 2.20 -27.33 -8.09
N PRO A 129 3.06 -27.53 -7.08
CA PRO A 129 4.37 -26.89 -7.04
C PRO A 129 5.28 -27.45 -8.15
N VAL A 130 6.06 -26.60 -8.80
CA VAL A 130 7.11 -27.04 -9.74
C VAL A 130 8.32 -27.49 -8.94
N THR A 131 8.70 -28.74 -9.15
CA THR A 131 9.81 -29.42 -8.47
C THR A 131 10.68 -30.13 -9.50
N GLU A 132 11.90 -30.51 -9.14
CA GLU A 132 12.77 -31.28 -10.03
C GLU A 132 12.12 -32.60 -10.46
N ASP A 133 11.43 -33.29 -9.54
CA ASP A 133 10.68 -34.50 -9.83
C ASP A 133 9.52 -34.28 -10.80
N LEU A 134 8.83 -33.13 -10.70
CA LEU A 134 7.80 -32.78 -11.67
C LEU A 134 8.40 -32.57 -13.05
N LEU A 135 9.51 -31.83 -13.15
CA LEU A 135 10.19 -31.57 -14.42
C LEU A 135 10.63 -32.88 -15.09
N LYS A 136 11.26 -33.79 -14.33
CA LYS A 136 11.70 -35.10 -14.83
C LYS A 136 10.55 -35.93 -15.41
N ARG A 137 9.36 -35.88 -14.80
CA ARG A 137 8.16 -36.59 -15.30
C ARG A 137 7.70 -36.10 -16.67
N TYR A 138 8.01 -34.86 -17.02
CA TYR A 138 7.69 -34.26 -18.32
C TYR A 138 8.92 -34.11 -19.22
N HIS A 139 9.94 -34.96 -19.00
CA HIS A 139 11.18 -34.98 -19.79
C HIS A 139 11.90 -33.63 -19.84
N ALA A 140 11.77 -32.84 -18.78
CA ALA A 140 12.47 -31.58 -18.56
C ALA A 140 13.37 -31.66 -17.33
N ASP A 141 14.25 -30.68 -17.19
CA ASP A 141 15.14 -30.53 -16.04
C ASP A 141 15.22 -29.05 -15.61
N LEU A 142 16.04 -28.77 -14.59
CA LEU A 142 16.22 -27.41 -14.10
C LEU A 142 16.87 -26.46 -15.14
N ARG A 143 17.58 -26.99 -16.14
CA ARG A 143 18.14 -26.20 -17.24
C ARG A 143 17.07 -25.82 -18.27
N SER A 144 16.02 -26.61 -18.36
CA SER A 144 14.84 -26.33 -19.19
C SER A 144 13.99 -25.17 -18.63
N LEU A 145 14.27 -24.73 -17.40
CA LEU A 145 13.64 -23.59 -16.74
C LEU A 145 14.58 -22.39 -16.67
N GLU A 146 14.28 -21.36 -17.46
CA GLU A 146 15.01 -20.09 -17.50
C GLU A 146 14.26 -19.00 -16.74
N PHE A 147 14.98 -18.23 -15.92
CA PHE A 147 14.51 -16.99 -15.33
C PHE A 147 15.10 -15.80 -16.08
N THR A 148 14.24 -14.88 -16.50
CA THR A 148 14.61 -13.53 -16.92
C THR A 148 14.12 -12.55 -15.87
N VAL A 149 15.02 -11.77 -15.30
CA VAL A 149 14.73 -10.78 -14.26
C VAL A 149 15.14 -9.40 -14.75
N SER A 150 14.18 -8.47 -14.75
CA SER A 150 14.41 -7.05 -15.07
C SER A 150 14.07 -6.20 -13.85
N ALA A 151 15.02 -5.40 -13.37
CA ALA A 151 14.83 -4.45 -12.29
C ALA A 151 15.05 -3.03 -12.81
N GLY A 152 14.24 -2.05 -12.41
CA GLY A 152 14.42 -0.68 -12.85
C GLY A 152 14.04 0.37 -11.81
N ASN A 153 14.82 1.44 -11.77
CA ASN A 153 14.43 2.71 -11.16
C ASN A 153 14.26 3.75 -12.27
N ARG A 154 13.02 4.19 -12.47
CA ARG A 154 12.60 5.10 -13.55
C ARG A 154 12.10 6.45 -13.04
N LYS A 155 12.38 6.78 -11.77
CA LYS A 155 11.88 8.03 -11.15
C LYS A 155 12.39 9.27 -11.87
N ALA A 156 13.68 9.32 -12.19
CA ALA A 156 14.28 10.44 -12.92
C ALA A 156 13.79 10.47 -14.38
N GLU A 157 13.81 9.36 -15.12
CA GLU A 157 13.21 9.22 -16.46
C GLU A 157 11.76 9.75 -16.50
N ALA A 158 10.93 9.39 -15.52
CA ALA A 158 9.54 9.84 -15.48
C ALA A 158 9.40 11.38 -15.37
N ARG A 159 10.38 12.07 -14.78
CA ARG A 159 10.42 13.53 -14.64
C ARG A 159 10.97 14.21 -15.89
N VAL A 160 12.16 13.80 -16.33
CA VAL A 160 12.88 14.46 -17.43
C VAL A 160 12.46 13.99 -18.81
N LYS A 161 11.69 12.90 -18.90
CA LYS A 161 11.27 12.23 -20.15
C LYS A 161 12.44 11.76 -21.02
N ASP A 162 13.56 11.40 -20.39
CA ASP A 162 14.74 10.85 -21.03
C ASP A 162 15.10 9.47 -20.46
N ALA A 163 15.20 8.47 -21.33
CA ALA A 163 15.56 7.10 -20.97
C ALA A 163 17.00 6.99 -20.41
N ALA A 164 17.89 7.93 -20.78
CA ALA A 164 19.24 8.03 -20.22
C ALA A 164 19.25 8.37 -18.72
N CYS A 165 18.11 8.80 -18.17
CA CYS A 165 17.91 9.02 -16.74
C CYS A 165 17.16 7.88 -16.03
N ALA A 166 16.93 6.74 -16.68
CA ALA A 166 16.54 5.51 -16.00
C ALA A 166 17.79 4.71 -15.60
N VAL A 167 17.67 3.81 -14.62
CA VAL A 167 18.66 2.74 -14.40
C VAL A 167 17.94 1.39 -14.45
N ILE A 168 18.45 0.46 -15.27
CA ILE A 168 17.83 -0.84 -15.52
C ILE A 168 18.87 -1.94 -15.43
N ALA A 169 18.58 -2.99 -14.67
CA ALA A 169 19.33 -4.23 -14.63
C ALA A 169 18.55 -5.34 -15.34
N HIS A 170 19.25 -6.18 -16.10
CA HIS A 170 18.69 -7.35 -16.76
C HIS A 170 19.57 -8.57 -16.51
N LYS A 171 18.98 -9.67 -16.03
CA LYS A 171 19.67 -10.95 -15.78
C LYS A 171 18.88 -12.13 -16.31
N VAL A 172 19.59 -13.05 -16.96
CA VAL A 172 19.07 -14.33 -17.46
C VAL A 172 19.89 -15.45 -16.84
N PHE A 173 19.23 -16.47 -16.30
CA PHE A 173 19.88 -17.63 -15.70
C PHE A 173 18.93 -18.83 -15.60
N HIS A 174 19.48 -20.03 -15.56
CA HIS A 174 18.71 -21.26 -15.37
C HIS A 174 18.47 -21.56 -13.89
N ALA A 175 17.44 -22.35 -13.58
CA ALA A 175 17.05 -22.66 -12.20
C ALA A 175 18.15 -23.38 -11.40
N ASP A 176 19.04 -24.13 -12.07
CA ASP A 176 20.17 -24.85 -11.47
C ASP A 176 21.38 -23.95 -11.12
N SER A 177 21.32 -22.64 -11.39
CA SER A 177 22.49 -21.79 -11.18
C SER A 177 22.85 -21.61 -9.70
N TYR A 178 21.87 -21.62 -8.78
CA TYR A 178 21.94 -21.48 -7.31
C TYR A 178 22.79 -20.34 -6.70
N LYS A 179 23.53 -19.60 -7.52
CA LYS A 179 24.36 -18.46 -7.13
C LYS A 179 23.49 -17.22 -6.93
N SER A 180 24.06 -16.21 -6.28
CA SER A 180 23.44 -14.88 -6.24
C SER A 180 23.70 -14.16 -7.56
N HIS A 181 22.64 -13.62 -8.17
CA HIS A 181 22.70 -12.80 -9.37
C HIS A 181 22.44 -11.35 -8.97
N HIS A 182 23.49 -10.51 -9.02
CA HIS A 182 23.39 -9.09 -8.73
C HIS A 182 22.60 -8.35 -9.82
N LEU A 183 21.76 -7.40 -9.41
CA LEU A 183 20.97 -6.55 -10.30
C LEU A 183 21.67 -5.20 -10.48
N ASP A 184 22.84 -5.26 -11.11
CA ASP A 184 23.68 -4.09 -11.40
C ASP A 184 23.07 -3.33 -12.58
N ALA A 185 22.52 -2.15 -12.31
CA ALA A 185 21.71 -1.37 -13.23
C ALA A 185 22.53 -0.28 -13.93
N ILE A 186 22.28 -0.11 -15.23
CA ILE A 186 22.90 0.90 -16.08
C ILE A 186 21.81 1.70 -16.79
N SER A 187 22.15 2.89 -17.28
CA SER A 187 21.20 3.70 -18.04
C SER A 187 21.13 3.27 -19.52
N PRO A 188 19.93 2.97 -20.04
CA PRO A 188 19.72 2.85 -21.47
C PRO A 188 20.08 4.18 -22.16
N HIS A 189 20.78 4.15 -23.28
CA HIS A 189 21.15 5.35 -24.01
C HIS A 189 21.34 5.02 -25.49
N THR A 190 21.13 6.02 -26.36
CA THR A 190 21.55 5.97 -27.77
C THR A 190 22.87 6.71 -27.97
N GLU A 191 23.42 6.62 -29.18
CA GLU A 191 24.57 7.44 -29.57
C GLU A 191 24.27 8.93 -29.35
N GLY A 192 25.22 9.64 -28.72
CA GLY A 192 25.10 11.07 -28.38
C GLY A 192 24.42 11.38 -27.04
N GLN A 193 23.83 10.40 -26.36
CA GLN A 193 23.29 10.59 -25.00
C GLN A 193 24.31 10.20 -23.93
N VAL A 194 24.35 10.96 -22.83
CA VAL A 194 25.16 10.61 -21.65
C VAL A 194 24.33 9.74 -20.70
N PRO A 195 24.72 8.49 -20.44
CA PRO A 195 24.01 7.64 -19.47
C PRO A 195 24.22 8.16 -18.03
N MET A 196 23.14 8.24 -17.26
CA MET A 196 23.20 8.63 -15.83
C MET A 196 24.00 7.62 -15.00
N ALA A 197 23.76 6.32 -15.18
CA ALA A 197 24.57 5.24 -14.60
C ALA A 197 25.36 4.53 -15.70
N ARG A 198 26.69 4.52 -15.57
CA ARG A 198 27.61 3.97 -16.57
C ARG A 198 27.87 2.48 -16.35
N PRO A 199 28.25 1.72 -17.40
CA PRO A 199 28.57 0.29 -17.28
C PRO A 199 29.70 -0.05 -16.30
N ASP A 200 30.68 0.83 -16.14
CA ASP A 200 31.81 0.69 -15.21
C ASP A 200 31.46 1.07 -13.76
N ALA A 201 30.35 1.75 -13.55
CA ALA A 201 29.85 2.17 -12.24
C ALA A 201 28.32 1.99 -12.13
N PRO A 202 27.83 0.74 -12.13
CA PRO A 202 26.40 0.45 -12.10
C PRO A 202 25.78 0.69 -10.73
N VAL A 203 24.48 0.96 -10.70
CA VAL A 203 23.69 1.12 -9.46
C VAL A 203 23.17 -0.25 -9.00
N PRO A 204 23.49 -0.71 -7.79
CA PRO A 204 23.10 -2.04 -7.32
C PRO A 204 21.65 -2.06 -6.81
N LEU A 205 20.69 -2.48 -7.65
CA LEU A 205 19.26 -2.54 -7.29
C LEU A 205 18.87 -3.75 -6.42
N GLY A 206 19.84 -4.55 -6.00
CA GLY A 206 19.66 -5.75 -5.19
C GLY A 206 20.18 -7.01 -5.86
N LYS A 207 19.58 -8.16 -5.56
CA LYS A 207 19.96 -9.47 -6.11
C LYS A 207 18.83 -10.48 -6.11
N VAL A 208 18.93 -11.47 -6.98
CA VAL A 208 18.05 -12.64 -7.02
C VAL A 208 18.83 -13.95 -6.85
N GLN A 209 18.18 -14.97 -6.32
CA GLN A 209 18.79 -16.29 -6.08
C GLN A 209 17.74 -17.40 -6.08
N THR A 210 18.09 -18.56 -6.66
CA THR A 210 17.39 -19.84 -6.48
C THR A 210 18.08 -20.71 -5.42
N PHE A 211 17.36 -21.71 -4.91
CA PHE A 211 17.81 -22.57 -3.81
C PHE A 211 17.78 -24.02 -4.22
N MET A 212 18.70 -24.81 -3.68
CA MET A 212 18.66 -26.26 -3.85
C MET A 212 17.43 -26.83 -3.11
N PRO A 213 16.78 -27.87 -3.68
CA PRO A 213 15.70 -28.60 -3.01
C PRO A 213 16.15 -29.08 -1.63
N ASN A 214 15.29 -28.92 -0.62
CA ASN A 214 15.50 -29.51 0.68
C ASN A 214 14.45 -30.58 0.98
N PHE A 215 14.92 -31.79 1.30
CA PHE A 215 14.09 -32.94 1.65
C PHE A 215 14.18 -33.29 3.15
N ASP A 216 14.95 -32.54 3.92
CA ASP A 216 15.05 -32.70 5.38
C ASP A 216 13.70 -32.38 6.04
N ASP A 217 13.36 -33.10 7.12
CA ASP A 217 12.16 -32.90 7.93
C ASP A 217 10.85 -32.77 7.12
N TRP A 218 10.74 -33.54 6.03
CA TRP A 218 9.63 -33.45 5.07
C TRP A 218 8.25 -33.62 5.72
N SER A 219 7.41 -32.59 5.61
CA SER A 219 6.00 -32.60 5.99
C SER A 219 5.20 -31.60 5.16
N CYS A 220 3.86 -31.62 5.27
CA CYS A 220 3.03 -30.57 4.66
C CYS A 220 3.34 -29.15 5.13
N LYS A 221 3.91 -29.00 6.33
CA LYS A 221 4.27 -27.69 6.90
C LYS A 221 5.68 -27.24 6.53
N THR A 222 6.53 -28.15 6.06
CA THR A 222 7.99 -27.95 5.89
C THR A 222 8.49 -28.37 4.50
N ARG A 223 7.59 -28.55 3.53
CA ARG A 223 7.95 -28.97 2.16
C ARG A 223 8.75 -27.90 1.42
N LEU A 224 10.02 -28.19 1.13
CA LEU A 224 11.00 -27.24 0.58
C LEU A 224 11.71 -27.73 -0.71
N ASP A 225 11.13 -28.68 -1.44
CA ASP A 225 11.60 -29.16 -2.76
C ASP A 225 11.20 -28.26 -3.94
N GLN A 226 10.20 -27.42 -3.75
CA GLN A 226 9.71 -26.53 -4.79
C GLN A 226 10.76 -25.50 -5.22
N ILE A 227 10.78 -25.24 -6.53
CA ILE A 227 11.59 -24.19 -7.13
C ILE A 227 11.10 -22.82 -6.64
N ARG A 228 11.98 -22.12 -5.94
CA ARG A 228 11.73 -20.78 -5.39
C ARG A 228 12.81 -19.81 -5.86
N LEU A 229 12.38 -18.59 -6.15
CA LEU A 229 13.27 -17.46 -6.39
C LEU A 229 13.09 -16.46 -5.25
N ARG A 230 14.19 -15.99 -4.67
CA ARG A 230 14.18 -14.89 -3.71
C ARG A 230 14.66 -13.61 -4.36
N PHE A 231 13.95 -12.52 -4.14
CA PHE A 231 14.46 -11.17 -4.40
C PHE A 231 14.91 -10.54 -3.08
N THR A 232 16.17 -10.08 -3.03
CA THR A 232 16.68 -9.24 -1.95
C THR A 232 16.91 -7.83 -2.51
N PRO A 233 16.19 -6.81 -2.01
CA PRO A 233 16.29 -5.45 -2.56
C PRO A 233 17.65 -4.80 -2.23
N GLY A 234 17.85 -3.60 -2.77
CA GLY A 234 18.93 -2.69 -2.37
C GLY A 234 18.90 -2.34 -0.87
N LYS A 235 19.90 -1.57 -0.43
CA LYS A 235 20.11 -1.19 0.97
C LYS A 235 19.29 0.02 1.40
N GLY A 236 18.75 0.79 0.45
CA GLY A 236 18.18 2.11 0.69
C GLY A 236 19.26 3.20 0.66
N ASP A 237 20.34 2.97 -0.09
CA ASP A 237 21.43 3.94 -0.23
C ASP A 237 21.09 4.98 -1.32
N SER A 238 21.55 6.22 -1.15
CA SER A 238 21.50 7.26 -2.18
C SER A 238 22.70 7.16 -3.12
N PHE A 239 22.49 7.51 -4.38
CA PHE A 239 23.48 7.58 -5.46
C PHE A 239 23.34 8.92 -6.17
N GLY A 240 24.47 9.53 -6.51
CA GLY A 240 24.51 10.89 -7.05
C GLY A 240 25.73 11.13 -7.93
N PRO A 241 25.82 12.30 -8.56
CA PRO A 241 27.04 12.73 -9.23
C PRO A 241 28.15 13.11 -8.24
N PRO A 242 29.41 13.32 -8.69
CA PRO A 242 30.55 13.71 -7.84
C PRO A 242 30.28 14.88 -6.89
N GLU A 243 29.44 15.83 -7.32
CA GLU A 243 29.12 17.06 -6.58
C GLU A 243 28.06 16.84 -5.48
N ALA A 244 27.33 15.72 -5.49
CA ALA A 244 26.26 15.39 -4.54
C ALA A 244 26.81 14.99 -3.16
N SER A 245 27.51 15.92 -2.55
CA SER A 245 28.24 15.73 -1.29
C SER A 245 27.43 16.22 -0.10
N GLN A 246 26.85 17.42 -0.20
CA GLN A 246 26.16 18.09 0.89
C GLN A 246 25.08 19.03 0.38
N ALA A 247 24.00 19.15 1.15
CA ALA A 247 22.93 20.11 0.90
C ALA A 247 22.43 20.73 2.20
N ILE A 248 21.90 21.94 2.10
CA ILE A 248 21.29 22.64 3.24
C ILE A 248 19.90 22.03 3.46
N ALA A 249 19.52 21.82 4.72
CA ALA A 249 18.16 21.47 5.09
C ALA A 249 17.17 22.44 4.43
N SER A 250 16.08 21.93 3.86
CA SER A 250 15.10 22.80 3.20
C SER A 250 14.61 23.87 4.17
N PRO A 251 14.65 25.17 3.79
CA PRO A 251 14.10 26.22 4.64
C PRO A 251 12.61 25.96 4.83
N ARG A 252 12.11 26.11 6.06
CA ARG A 252 10.66 26.04 6.32
C ARG A 252 9.96 27.27 5.79
N GLN A 253 8.72 27.11 5.38
CA GLN A 253 7.87 28.27 5.08
C GLN A 253 7.43 28.91 6.42
N PRO A 254 7.27 30.25 6.49
CA PRO A 254 6.69 30.89 7.67
C PRO A 254 5.34 30.24 8.03
N GLY A 255 5.17 29.83 9.30
CA GLY A 255 3.94 29.19 9.79
C GLY A 255 3.99 27.65 9.95
N ASP A 256 5.07 26.99 9.51
CA ASP A 256 5.27 25.55 9.74
C ASP A 256 5.72 25.24 11.18
N PHE A 257 4.98 24.41 11.93
CA PHE A 257 5.29 24.00 13.32
C PHE A 257 6.70 23.43 13.50
N GLU A 258 7.59 24.19 14.15
CA GLU A 258 8.95 23.77 14.49
C GLU A 258 8.97 22.49 15.36
N PRO A 259 9.67 21.41 14.97
CA PRO A 259 10.10 20.42 15.95
C PRO A 259 11.04 21.12 16.94
N GLU A 260 11.13 20.64 18.18
CA GLU A 260 12.02 21.20 19.23
C GLU A 260 13.48 21.37 18.79
N ILE A 261 13.89 20.68 17.71
CA ILE A 261 15.20 20.84 17.06
C ILE A 261 14.97 21.26 15.61
N THR A 262 14.86 22.57 15.35
CA THR A 262 14.88 23.07 13.98
C THR A 262 16.26 22.85 13.36
N GLU A 263 16.35 22.02 12.34
CA GLU A 263 17.59 21.79 11.56
C GLU A 263 17.90 22.95 10.58
N TYR A 264 17.39 24.15 10.84
CA TYR A 264 17.54 25.29 9.93
C TYR A 264 19.02 25.63 9.73
N GLY A 265 19.45 25.74 8.46
CA GLY A 265 20.85 25.97 8.11
C GLY A 265 21.78 24.78 8.32
N ARG A 266 21.28 23.63 8.79
CA ARG A 266 22.08 22.41 8.90
C ARG A 266 22.48 21.93 7.51
N ILE A 267 23.76 21.63 7.36
CA ILE A 267 24.30 21.00 6.16
C ILE A 267 24.26 19.48 6.35
N HIS A 268 23.49 18.79 5.53
CA HIS A 268 23.35 17.34 5.53
C HIS A 268 24.26 16.72 4.48
N LYS A 269 24.89 15.60 4.82
CA LYS A 269 25.57 14.75 3.84
C LYS A 269 24.52 14.07 2.97
N MET A 270 24.65 14.24 1.66
CA MET A 270 23.69 13.72 0.68
C MET A 270 23.99 12.26 0.34
N THR A 271 25.22 12.02 -0.12
CA THR A 271 25.66 10.71 -0.63
C THR A 271 27.09 10.41 -0.18
N LYS A 272 27.33 9.14 0.17
CA LYS A 272 28.66 8.64 0.56
C LYS A 272 29.61 8.71 -0.63
N PRO A 273 30.92 8.99 -0.43
CA PRO A 273 31.89 9.12 -1.54
C PRO A 273 31.84 7.97 -2.55
N GLU A 274 31.71 6.72 -2.08
CA GLU A 274 31.65 5.52 -2.91
C GLU A 274 30.40 5.40 -3.79
N ASN A 275 29.34 6.17 -3.50
CA ASN A 275 28.08 6.17 -4.26
C ASN A 275 27.92 7.41 -5.15
N ARG A 276 28.95 8.27 -5.22
CA ARG A 276 28.97 9.47 -6.10
C ARG A 276 29.42 9.09 -7.51
N ILE A 277 28.66 8.20 -8.14
CA ILE A 277 29.04 7.51 -9.37
C ILE A 277 28.24 7.96 -10.60
N LEU A 278 27.14 8.69 -10.42
CA LEU A 278 26.28 9.10 -11.52
C LEU A 278 26.94 10.19 -12.37
N SER A 279 26.53 10.30 -13.64
CA SER A 279 27.02 11.34 -14.54
C SER A 279 26.34 12.69 -14.26
N SER A 280 27.14 13.76 -14.18
CA SER A 280 26.64 15.13 -13.97
C SER A 280 25.95 15.73 -15.21
N ASP A 281 26.28 15.23 -16.41
CA ASP A 281 25.83 15.78 -17.70
C ASP A 281 24.48 15.21 -18.18
N THR A 282 23.60 14.87 -17.25
CA THR A 282 22.24 14.41 -17.58
C THR A 282 21.21 15.49 -17.21
N PRO A 283 20.06 15.56 -17.89
CA PRO A 283 19.03 16.56 -17.56
C PRO A 283 18.44 16.38 -16.16
N TRP A 284 18.75 15.27 -15.48
CA TRP A 284 18.32 15.04 -14.11
C TRP A 284 18.99 15.96 -13.09
N LEU A 285 20.27 16.28 -13.27
CA LEU A 285 20.94 17.27 -12.44
C LEU A 285 20.46 18.67 -12.86
N GLY A 286 19.87 19.41 -11.93
CA GLY A 286 19.33 20.75 -12.19
C GLY A 286 17.91 20.79 -12.75
N TYR A 287 17.28 19.64 -13.08
CA TYR A 287 15.86 19.54 -13.43
C TYR A 287 15.02 20.40 -12.48
N SER A 288 14.16 21.27 -13.01
CA SER A 288 13.38 22.19 -12.19
C SER A 288 11.89 21.94 -12.38
N PHE A 289 11.23 21.52 -11.31
CA PHE A 289 9.78 21.40 -11.32
C PHE A 289 9.10 22.76 -11.53
N GLY A 290 9.69 23.89 -11.14
CA GLY A 290 9.08 25.21 -11.29
C GLY A 290 9.13 25.81 -12.70
N HIS A 291 10.10 25.41 -13.54
CA HIS A 291 10.38 26.08 -14.82
C HIS A 291 9.87 25.36 -16.07
N ASP A 292 9.39 24.13 -15.94
CA ASP A 292 8.86 23.35 -17.07
C ASP A 292 7.34 23.48 -17.17
N ASP A 293 6.80 23.68 -18.37
CA ASP A 293 5.35 23.73 -18.64
C ASP A 293 4.76 22.33 -18.93
N THR A 294 5.59 21.29 -18.99
CA THR A 294 5.10 19.92 -19.22
C THR A 294 4.36 19.34 -18.00
N PRO A 295 3.40 18.42 -18.20
CA PRO A 295 2.71 17.72 -17.11
C PRO A 295 3.69 16.95 -16.19
N LYS A 296 3.75 17.36 -14.92
CA LYS A 296 4.81 16.97 -13.97
C LYS A 296 4.47 15.69 -13.19
N TRP A 297 4.15 14.62 -13.91
CA TRP A 297 3.84 13.32 -13.33
C TRP A 297 5.12 12.49 -13.10
N PRO A 298 5.19 11.70 -12.01
CA PRO A 298 4.15 11.53 -10.98
C PRO A 298 4.08 12.74 -10.03
N THR A 299 2.90 13.22 -9.63
CA THR A 299 2.79 14.09 -8.45
C THR A 299 2.69 13.21 -7.20
N PRO A 300 2.93 13.72 -5.97
CA PRO A 300 3.41 15.07 -5.65
C PRO A 300 4.90 15.29 -6.03
N MET A 301 5.33 16.55 -6.05
CA MET A 301 6.69 16.95 -6.49
C MET A 301 7.79 16.57 -5.49
N ASP A 302 7.45 16.33 -4.23
CA ASP A 302 8.38 16.03 -3.13
C ASP A 302 8.95 14.60 -3.15
N SER A 303 9.01 13.99 -4.33
CA SER A 303 9.49 12.61 -4.54
C SER A 303 10.98 12.53 -4.94
N TYR A 304 11.68 13.66 -4.95
CA TYR A 304 13.11 13.74 -5.25
C TYR A 304 13.80 14.82 -4.41
N ASP A 305 15.10 14.67 -4.22
CA ASP A 305 15.88 15.58 -3.39
C ASP A 305 16.10 16.92 -4.09
N GLY A 306 15.89 18.01 -3.35
CA GLY A 306 15.91 19.38 -3.84
C GLY A 306 14.56 19.91 -4.32
N ALA A 307 13.52 19.07 -4.40
CA ALA A 307 12.16 19.47 -4.78
C ALA A 307 11.56 20.58 -3.90
N ARG A 308 11.99 20.70 -2.63
CA ARG A 308 11.49 21.71 -1.68
C ARG A 308 12.39 22.94 -1.54
N VAL A 309 13.41 23.08 -2.39
CA VAL A 309 14.36 24.20 -2.34
C VAL A 309 14.23 25.04 -3.61
N GLY A 310 13.99 26.34 -3.43
CA GLY A 310 13.78 27.28 -4.54
C GLY A 310 12.67 26.79 -5.49
N PRO A 311 12.89 26.78 -6.82
CA PRO A 311 11.92 26.29 -7.80
C PRO A 311 11.90 24.75 -7.92
N GLY A 312 12.35 24.02 -6.89
CA GLY A 312 12.41 22.57 -6.88
C GLY A 312 13.47 21.99 -7.80
N HIS A 313 14.72 22.47 -7.70
CA HIS A 313 15.82 21.92 -8.50
C HIS A 313 16.25 20.55 -7.98
N SER A 314 16.32 19.57 -8.87
CA SER A 314 16.88 18.25 -8.57
C SER A 314 18.36 18.34 -8.32
N TRP A 315 18.81 17.67 -7.26
CA TRP A 315 20.22 17.51 -6.95
C TRP A 315 20.90 16.34 -7.69
N GLY A 316 20.23 15.74 -8.67
CA GLY A 316 20.78 14.63 -9.46
C GLY A 316 20.83 13.30 -8.71
N LEU A 317 20.11 13.17 -7.59
CA LEU A 317 20.10 11.97 -6.76
C LEU A 317 19.05 10.94 -7.21
N ILE A 318 19.39 9.67 -7.08
CA ILE A 318 18.43 8.56 -7.03
C ILE A 318 18.76 7.65 -5.83
N ASP A 319 17.86 6.75 -5.48
CA ASP A 319 18.11 5.66 -4.53
C ASP A 319 18.14 4.30 -5.26
N ASP A 320 18.42 3.23 -4.53
CA ASP A 320 18.37 1.85 -5.01
C ASP A 320 17.01 1.17 -4.83
N THR A 321 15.92 1.94 -4.68
CA THR A 321 14.57 1.41 -4.82
C THR A 321 14.30 1.04 -6.28
N CYS A 322 13.50 0.00 -6.52
CA CYS A 322 13.25 -0.46 -7.89
C CYS A 322 11.96 -1.28 -8.00
N ASP A 323 11.49 -1.39 -9.24
CA ASP A 323 10.44 -2.31 -9.64
C ASP A 323 11.07 -3.49 -10.39
N LEU A 324 10.59 -4.70 -10.10
CA LEU A 324 11.11 -5.96 -10.59
C LEU A 324 10.04 -6.69 -11.40
N ILE A 325 10.41 -7.20 -12.57
CA ILE A 325 9.64 -8.19 -13.33
C ILE A 325 10.45 -9.49 -13.36
N ILE A 326 9.85 -10.57 -12.88
CA ILE A 326 10.40 -11.92 -12.93
C ILE A 326 9.60 -12.69 -13.98
N THR A 327 10.28 -13.22 -15.00
CA THR A 327 9.69 -14.09 -16.00
C THR A 327 10.33 -15.47 -15.89
N ALA A 328 9.53 -16.52 -15.72
CA ALA A 328 9.96 -17.91 -15.83
C ALA A 328 9.50 -18.47 -17.18
N ARG A 329 10.42 -19.12 -17.90
CA ARG A 329 10.16 -19.80 -19.16
C ARG A 329 10.53 -21.27 -19.02
N LEU A 330 9.59 -22.15 -19.29
CA LEU A 330 9.77 -23.60 -19.20
C LEU A 330 9.47 -24.24 -20.54
N ALA A 331 10.47 -24.92 -21.12
CA ALA A 331 10.28 -25.76 -22.30
C ALA A 331 9.91 -27.19 -21.88
N VAL A 332 8.69 -27.63 -22.22
CA VAL A 332 8.17 -28.97 -21.89
C VAL A 332 7.36 -29.50 -23.08
N ASN A 333 7.63 -30.75 -23.50
CA ASN A 333 6.90 -31.43 -24.59
C ASN A 333 6.77 -30.59 -25.88
N GLY A 334 7.81 -29.82 -26.24
CA GLY A 334 7.79 -28.95 -27.42
C GLY A 334 6.99 -27.65 -27.25
N HIS A 335 6.43 -27.38 -26.08
CA HIS A 335 5.74 -26.13 -25.74
C HIS A 335 6.60 -25.25 -24.84
N LEU A 336 6.56 -23.94 -25.09
CA LEU A 336 7.15 -22.94 -24.21
C LEU A 336 6.05 -22.36 -23.30
N LEU A 337 6.14 -22.66 -22.01
CA LEU A 337 5.25 -22.10 -20.99
C LEU A 337 5.91 -20.87 -20.36
N THR A 338 5.13 -19.83 -20.08
CA THR A 338 5.63 -18.58 -19.46
C THR A 338 4.82 -18.21 -18.23
N ALA A 339 5.50 -17.83 -17.15
CA ALA A 339 4.92 -17.24 -15.95
C ALA A 339 5.59 -15.89 -15.67
N GLN A 340 4.82 -14.96 -15.08
CA GLN A 340 5.35 -13.66 -14.65
C GLN A 340 4.94 -13.33 -13.22
N ALA A 341 5.85 -12.67 -12.50
CA ALA A 341 5.61 -12.06 -11.21
C ALA A 341 6.21 -10.66 -11.15
N ARG A 342 5.72 -9.84 -10.22
CA ARG A 342 6.23 -8.49 -9.96
C ARG A 342 6.70 -8.33 -8.52
N SER A 343 7.74 -7.53 -8.31
CA SER A 343 8.11 -7.05 -7.00
C SER A 343 8.34 -5.55 -7.05
N PHE A 344 8.06 -4.84 -5.96
CA PHE A 344 8.36 -3.41 -5.83
C PHE A 344 9.13 -3.22 -4.54
N ALA A 345 10.31 -2.60 -4.58
CA ALA A 345 11.14 -2.32 -3.43
C ALA A 345 10.87 -0.90 -2.92
N GLY A 346 10.23 -0.79 -1.76
CA GLY A 346 9.93 0.49 -1.12
C GLY A 346 10.77 0.78 0.13
N PRO A 347 10.54 1.93 0.79
CA PRO A 347 11.14 2.24 2.09
C PRO A 347 10.67 1.22 3.15
N PRO A 348 11.44 1.03 4.25
CA PRO A 348 11.03 0.21 5.38
C PRO A 348 9.64 0.60 5.92
N ASP A 349 8.92 -0.39 6.44
CA ASP A 349 7.71 -0.14 7.22
C ASP A 349 8.08 0.02 8.69
N PHE A 350 7.92 1.23 9.21
CA PHE A 350 8.29 1.58 10.59
C PHE A 350 7.14 1.41 11.59
N ALA A 351 5.94 1.09 11.12
CA ALA A 351 4.78 0.81 11.97
C ALA A 351 3.98 -0.37 11.39
N PRO A 352 4.59 -1.56 11.26
CA PRO A 352 3.96 -2.71 10.62
C PRO A 352 2.78 -3.29 11.41
N ASP A 353 2.58 -2.86 12.65
CA ASP A 353 1.41 -3.12 13.49
C ASP A 353 0.28 -2.10 13.27
N LYS A 354 0.45 -1.13 12.38
CA LYS A 354 -0.58 -0.13 12.04
C LYS A 354 -0.94 -0.28 10.57
N ARG A 355 -2.13 -0.81 10.30
CA ARG A 355 -2.56 -1.11 8.95
C ARG A 355 -2.99 0.17 8.23
N PRO A 356 -2.64 0.33 6.94
CA PRO A 356 -3.13 1.44 6.14
C PRO A 356 -4.66 1.42 6.07
N MET A 357 -5.29 2.57 6.29
CA MET A 357 -6.71 2.80 6.03
C MET A 357 -7.10 2.36 4.61
N TYR A 358 -6.21 2.65 3.65
CA TYR A 358 -6.36 2.32 2.25
C TYR A 358 -5.14 1.53 1.80
N SER A 359 -5.33 0.27 1.43
CA SER A 359 -4.26 -0.63 1.00
C SER A 359 -4.31 -0.94 -0.50
N ILE A 360 -3.22 -1.51 -1.03
CA ILE A 360 -3.18 -1.99 -2.41
C ILE A 360 -4.20 -3.12 -2.63
N GLN A 361 -4.49 -3.92 -1.61
CA GLN A 361 -5.52 -4.95 -1.71
C GLN A 361 -6.90 -4.31 -1.93
N ASP A 362 -7.24 -3.28 -1.14
CA ASP A 362 -8.51 -2.58 -1.30
C ASP A 362 -8.65 -2.00 -2.72
N GLU A 363 -7.58 -1.41 -3.28
CA GLU A 363 -7.54 -0.90 -4.65
C GLU A 363 -7.75 -2.01 -5.70
N LEU A 364 -7.11 -3.16 -5.54
CA LEU A 364 -7.26 -4.29 -6.48
C LEU A 364 -8.68 -4.86 -6.41
N GLU A 365 -9.22 -5.02 -5.20
CA GLU A 365 -10.59 -5.49 -5.00
C GLU A 365 -11.60 -4.50 -5.59
N ASP A 366 -11.42 -3.19 -5.43
CA ASP A 366 -12.30 -2.16 -6.01
C ASP A 366 -12.36 -2.18 -7.54
N ARG A 367 -11.27 -2.62 -8.16
CA ARG A 367 -11.14 -2.74 -9.62
C ARG A 367 -11.72 -4.05 -10.14
N GLU A 368 -11.43 -5.16 -9.48
CA GLU A 368 -11.71 -6.51 -10.00
C GLU A 368 -13.01 -7.12 -9.49
N LEU A 369 -13.43 -6.79 -8.27
CA LEU A 369 -14.58 -7.44 -7.62
C LEU A 369 -15.87 -6.61 -7.76
N PRO A 370 -17.03 -7.25 -7.98
CA PRO A 370 -18.33 -6.57 -8.06
C PRO A 370 -18.71 -5.99 -6.69
N LEU A 371 -19.47 -4.87 -6.67
CA LEU A 371 -19.95 -4.28 -5.42
C LEU A 371 -20.56 -5.32 -4.49
N GLN A 372 -20.23 -5.22 -3.20
CA GLN A 372 -20.67 -6.16 -2.19
C GLN A 372 -22.07 -5.77 -1.70
N GLU A 373 -22.98 -6.75 -1.68
CA GLU A 373 -24.27 -6.60 -1.03
C GLU A 373 -24.10 -6.76 0.49
N PRO A 374 -24.86 -6.02 1.30
CA PRO A 374 -24.76 -6.11 2.76
C PRO A 374 -25.23 -7.49 3.23
N ASP A 375 -24.36 -8.16 3.96
CA ASP A 375 -24.57 -9.44 4.64
C ASP A 375 -24.51 -9.30 6.17
N LEU A 376 -25.45 -9.93 6.89
CA LEU A 376 -25.64 -9.74 8.34
C LEU A 376 -24.44 -10.18 9.17
N ASP A 377 -23.74 -11.22 8.73
CA ASP A 377 -22.67 -11.86 9.50
C ASP A 377 -21.31 -11.19 9.21
N THR A 378 -21.06 -10.79 7.96
CA THR A 378 -19.74 -10.31 7.52
C THR A 378 -19.62 -8.78 7.46
N THR A 379 -20.72 -8.07 7.15
CA THR A 379 -20.67 -6.60 6.97
C THR A 379 -20.25 -5.85 8.23
N PRO A 380 -20.75 -6.19 9.44
CA PRO A 380 -20.32 -5.50 10.66
C PRO A 380 -18.81 -5.57 10.88
N ASP A 381 -18.19 -6.72 10.61
CA ASP A 381 -16.76 -6.95 10.79
C ASP A 381 -15.91 -6.22 9.75
N GLU A 382 -16.36 -6.18 8.49
CA GLU A 382 -15.67 -5.41 7.44
C GLU A 382 -15.69 -3.90 7.72
N ILE A 383 -16.83 -3.38 8.20
CA ILE A 383 -16.94 -1.96 8.58
C ILE A 383 -16.13 -1.67 9.83
N LEU A 384 -16.15 -2.55 10.83
CA LEU A 384 -15.29 -2.42 12.00
C LEU A 384 -13.81 -2.39 11.62
N ASP A 385 -13.39 -3.27 10.73
CA ASP A 385 -12.02 -3.34 10.24
C ASP A 385 -11.59 -2.04 9.55
N LEU A 386 -12.47 -1.45 8.73
CA LEU A 386 -12.22 -0.14 8.12
C LEU A 386 -11.99 0.95 9.19
N PHE A 387 -12.83 1.04 10.21
CA PHE A 387 -12.70 2.03 11.29
C PHE A 387 -11.45 1.79 12.17
N ARG A 388 -11.04 0.54 12.37
CA ARG A 388 -9.76 0.18 13.00
C ARG A 388 -8.57 0.70 12.19
N ARG A 389 -8.53 0.41 10.89
CA ARG A 389 -7.45 0.89 10.00
C ARG A 389 -7.39 2.42 9.91
N ILE A 390 -8.56 3.08 9.92
CA ILE A 390 -8.66 4.55 10.03
C ILE A 390 -7.96 5.05 11.28
N PHE A 391 -8.29 4.47 12.44
CA PHE A 391 -7.70 4.89 13.71
C PHE A 391 -6.19 4.61 13.74
N GLU A 392 -5.77 3.42 13.33
CA GLU A 392 -4.35 3.04 13.23
C GLU A 392 -3.56 4.02 12.35
N THR A 393 -4.09 4.38 11.17
CA THR A 393 -3.45 5.35 10.28
C THR A 393 -3.44 6.76 10.86
N ALA A 394 -4.57 7.23 11.40
CA ALA A 394 -4.68 8.57 11.97
C ALA A 394 -3.78 8.73 13.21
N SER A 395 -3.57 7.66 13.97
CA SER A 395 -2.69 7.65 15.16
C SER A 395 -1.21 7.90 14.85
N LEU A 396 -0.80 7.67 13.59
CA LEU A 396 0.58 7.87 13.12
C LEU A 396 0.83 9.27 12.54
N VAL A 397 -0.21 10.08 12.37
CA VAL A 397 -0.13 11.35 11.66
C VAL A 397 -0.39 12.50 12.63
N ASN A 398 0.45 13.53 12.55
CA ASN A 398 0.12 14.83 13.15
C ASN A 398 -1.02 15.47 12.35
N LEU A 399 -2.27 15.25 12.79
CA LEU A 399 -3.46 15.72 12.09
C LEU A 399 -3.56 17.24 12.07
N ASP A 400 -3.04 17.92 13.10
CA ASP A 400 -3.07 19.38 13.20
C ASP A 400 -2.21 20.00 12.09
N GLN A 401 -0.98 19.47 11.92
CA GLN A 401 -0.10 19.85 10.82
C GLN A 401 -0.69 19.46 9.47
N ARG A 402 -1.32 18.28 9.38
CA ARG A 402 -1.93 17.79 8.14
C ARG A 402 -3.06 18.70 7.67
N ARG A 403 -3.90 19.17 8.59
CA ARG A 403 -4.95 20.17 8.31
C ARG A 403 -4.35 21.48 7.82
N ALA A 404 -3.35 22.03 8.51
CA ALA A 404 -2.74 23.30 8.13
C ALA A 404 -2.15 23.25 6.70
N TRP A 405 -1.43 22.18 6.38
CA TRP A 405 -0.93 21.93 5.02
C TRP A 405 -2.06 21.88 3.98
N ALA A 406 -3.15 21.19 4.30
CA ALA A 406 -4.26 20.98 3.39
C ALA A 406 -5.06 22.27 3.14
N THR A 407 -5.33 23.07 4.18
CA THR A 407 -6.04 24.36 4.03
C THR A 407 -5.18 25.39 3.28
N GLY A 408 -3.87 25.39 3.48
CA GLY A 408 -2.95 26.20 2.68
C GLY A 408 -2.92 25.76 1.20
N GLY A 409 -2.94 24.45 0.95
CA GLY A 409 -3.09 23.88 -0.39
C GLY A 409 -4.40 24.28 -1.07
N ASN A 410 -5.52 24.28 -0.35
CA ASN A 410 -6.80 24.76 -0.87
C ASN A 410 -6.72 26.23 -1.28
N ALA A 411 -6.17 27.09 -0.42
CA ALA A 411 -6.05 28.52 -0.71
C ALA A 411 -5.28 28.78 -2.02
N SER A 412 -4.19 28.03 -2.26
CA SER A 412 -3.49 28.07 -3.56
C SER A 412 -4.34 27.53 -4.71
N LEU A 413 -4.99 26.38 -4.52
CA LEU A 413 -5.77 25.71 -5.56
C LEU A 413 -6.93 26.58 -6.08
N ILE A 414 -7.54 27.38 -5.22
CA ILE A 414 -8.66 28.25 -5.58
C ILE A 414 -8.28 29.74 -5.75
N SER A 415 -6.99 30.07 -5.66
CA SER A 415 -6.47 31.45 -5.77
C SER A 415 -7.03 32.43 -4.72
N SER A 416 -7.04 32.04 -3.44
CA SER A 416 -7.41 32.95 -2.34
C SER A 416 -6.39 34.08 -2.20
N GLU A 417 -6.88 35.32 -2.06
CA GLU A 417 -6.05 36.52 -1.88
C GLU A 417 -5.29 36.52 -0.53
N SER A 418 -5.85 35.86 0.49
CA SER A 418 -5.25 35.75 1.82
C SER A 418 -5.58 34.40 2.46
N PRO A 419 -4.66 33.43 2.45
CA PRO A 419 -4.86 32.10 3.01
C PRO A 419 -5.24 32.09 4.51
N ASP A 420 -4.78 33.11 5.24
CA ASP A 420 -5.00 33.26 6.68
C ASP A 420 -6.30 34.01 7.01
N ASN A 421 -6.98 34.59 6.01
CA ASN A 421 -8.28 35.23 6.23
C ASN A 421 -9.31 34.18 6.68
N PRO A 422 -9.88 34.27 7.90
CA PRO A 422 -10.82 33.28 8.41
C PRO A 422 -12.17 33.26 7.68
N HIS A 423 -12.37 34.16 6.71
CA HIS A 423 -13.59 34.35 5.94
C HIS A 423 -13.42 34.11 4.44
N TRP A 424 -12.25 33.72 3.93
CA TRP A 424 -12.07 33.59 2.48
C TRP A 424 -12.98 32.50 1.88
N ASP A 425 -13.40 31.52 2.67
CA ASP A 425 -14.30 30.42 2.27
C ASP A 425 -15.76 30.68 2.65
N ASP A 426 -16.16 31.94 2.83
CA ASP A 426 -17.56 32.29 3.07
C ASP A 426 -18.46 31.90 1.87
N GLY A 427 -19.59 31.27 2.18
CA GLY A 427 -20.47 30.64 1.18
C GLY A 427 -20.07 29.22 0.76
N ILE A 428 -18.93 28.70 1.21
CA ILE A 428 -18.49 27.32 0.93
C ILE A 428 -18.81 26.40 2.12
N SER A 429 -19.32 25.20 1.82
CA SER A 429 -19.64 24.17 2.82
C SER A 429 -19.32 22.77 2.26
N PRO A 430 -18.54 21.91 2.95
CA PRO A 430 -17.79 22.20 4.17
C PRO A 430 -16.76 23.33 3.98
N LYS A 431 -16.32 23.93 5.10
CA LYS A 431 -15.30 24.98 5.10
C LYS A 431 -13.95 24.43 4.65
N LEU A 432 -13.22 25.22 3.86
CA LEU A 432 -11.96 24.86 3.19
C LEU A 432 -10.75 25.64 3.72
N GLY A 433 -10.99 26.73 4.47
CA GLY A 433 -10.00 27.63 5.02
C GLY A 433 -9.82 27.51 6.54
N PRO A 434 -9.36 28.57 7.22
CA PRO A 434 -9.10 28.55 8.66
C PRO A 434 -10.32 28.16 9.52
N ALA A 435 -11.53 28.35 9.01
CA ALA A 435 -12.80 27.97 9.64
C ALA A 435 -13.09 26.44 9.62
N SER A 436 -12.40 25.66 8.78
CA SER A 436 -12.58 24.21 8.65
C SER A 436 -12.39 23.47 9.98
N MET A 437 -13.31 22.55 10.33
CA MET A 437 -13.39 21.88 11.65
C MET A 437 -13.53 22.78 12.89
N ARG A 438 -13.82 24.08 12.71
CA ARG A 438 -14.17 24.99 13.82
C ARG A 438 -15.68 25.17 13.89
N ARG A 439 -16.16 25.90 14.90
CA ARG A 439 -17.58 26.19 15.12
C ARG A 439 -18.33 26.72 13.87
N ARG A 440 -17.64 27.41 12.97
CA ARG A 440 -18.20 27.97 11.73
C ARG A 440 -18.40 26.93 10.63
N ASP A 441 -17.77 25.76 10.72
CA ASP A 441 -17.93 24.65 9.78
C ASP A 441 -19.12 23.76 10.13
N LYS A 442 -20.25 24.36 10.53
CA LYS A 442 -21.49 23.62 10.76
C LYS A 442 -22.09 23.18 9.41
N PRO A 443 -22.76 22.01 9.35
CA PRO A 443 -22.98 21.05 10.44
C PRO A 443 -21.80 20.07 10.65
N TYR A 444 -20.72 20.18 9.88
CA TYR A 444 -19.64 19.20 9.88
C TYR A 444 -18.79 19.21 11.16
N ALA A 445 -18.45 20.35 11.74
CA ALA A 445 -17.74 20.40 13.01
C ALA A 445 -18.68 20.06 14.18
N ASP A 446 -18.40 18.95 14.86
CA ASP A 446 -19.02 18.62 16.16
C ASP A 446 -17.91 18.65 17.23
N LEU A 447 -17.92 19.72 18.03
CA LEU A 447 -16.94 19.96 19.11
C LEU A 447 -17.38 19.35 20.44
N VAL A 448 -18.53 18.65 20.45
CA VAL A 448 -19.06 17.93 21.62
C VAL A 448 -18.98 16.44 21.31
N PRO A 449 -17.94 15.74 21.77
CA PRO A 449 -17.91 14.31 21.60
C PRO A 449 -18.96 13.69 22.52
N ASP A 450 -19.79 12.82 21.97
CA ASP A 450 -20.81 12.11 22.72
C ASP A 450 -20.13 11.02 23.55
N TYR A 451 -19.67 11.38 24.75
CA TYR A 451 -18.73 10.55 25.53
C TYR A 451 -19.39 9.41 26.32
N THR A 452 -20.72 9.38 26.45
CA THR A 452 -21.44 8.38 27.26
C THR A 452 -22.92 8.25 26.88
N PRO A 453 -23.42 7.04 26.51
CA PRO A 453 -24.86 6.79 26.40
C PRO A 453 -25.56 6.97 27.76
N GLY A 454 -26.63 7.77 27.81
CA GLY A 454 -27.51 7.90 28.99
C GLY A 454 -27.08 8.92 30.06
N GLN A 455 -25.93 9.57 29.91
CA GLN A 455 -25.58 10.77 30.68
C GLN A 455 -26.04 11.97 29.86
N GLY A 456 -26.94 12.80 30.39
CA GLY A 456 -27.50 13.97 29.69
C GLY A 456 -26.42 14.98 29.21
N GLU A 457 -26.88 16.10 28.62
CA GLU A 457 -26.05 17.13 27.98
C GLU A 457 -24.70 17.37 28.70
N THR A 458 -23.65 16.76 28.16
CA THR A 458 -22.29 16.98 28.64
C THR A 458 -21.92 18.42 28.28
N ARG A 459 -21.42 19.21 29.24
CA ARG A 459 -21.09 20.63 29.06
C ARG A 459 -20.36 20.85 27.73
N VAL A 460 -21.00 21.63 26.85
CA VAL A 460 -20.51 21.96 25.50
C VAL A 460 -19.13 22.63 25.61
N PRO A 461 -18.03 21.97 25.22
CA PRO A 461 -16.76 22.66 25.04
C PRO A 461 -16.92 23.53 23.78
N VAL A 462 -16.93 24.85 23.96
CA VAL A 462 -16.97 25.78 22.83
C VAL A 462 -15.52 26.07 22.46
N SER A 463 -15.04 25.52 21.34
CA SER A 463 -13.81 26.01 20.74
C SER A 463 -14.06 27.41 20.16
N GLY A 464 -13.31 28.41 20.61
CA GLY A 464 -13.26 29.75 20.03
C GLY A 464 -12.65 29.75 18.63
N ASP A 465 -12.82 30.85 17.89
CA ASP A 465 -12.31 30.98 16.52
C ASP A 465 -10.77 30.83 16.46
N ASP A 466 -10.07 31.16 17.56
CA ASP A 466 -8.60 31.13 17.69
C ASP A 466 -8.05 29.98 18.56
N ASP A 467 -8.90 29.10 19.07
CA ASP A 467 -8.45 28.03 19.96
C ASP A 467 -7.52 27.04 19.24
N ARG A 468 -6.56 26.50 20.00
CA ARG A 468 -5.72 25.41 19.53
C ARG A 468 -6.59 24.17 19.36
N LEU A 469 -6.64 23.67 18.12
CA LEU A 469 -7.32 22.45 17.76
C LEU A 469 -6.38 21.26 18.09
N PRO A 470 -6.72 20.37 19.03
CA PRO A 470 -5.81 19.31 19.46
C PRO A 470 -6.17 17.97 18.78
N TYR A 471 -6.36 17.94 17.46
CA TYR A 471 -6.89 16.75 16.77
C TYR A 471 -5.99 15.53 16.95
N THR A 472 -4.68 15.75 16.94
CA THR A 472 -3.71 14.68 17.21
C THR A 472 -3.95 14.04 18.59
N GLN A 473 -4.37 14.82 19.59
CA GLN A 473 -4.69 14.34 20.94
C GLN A 473 -6.07 13.67 21.00
N VAL A 474 -7.05 14.22 20.27
CA VAL A 474 -8.45 13.74 20.27
C VAL A 474 -8.58 12.38 19.57
N VAL A 475 -7.77 12.08 18.55
CA VAL A 475 -7.77 10.76 17.86
C VAL A 475 -7.68 9.61 18.85
N GLN A 476 -6.78 9.71 19.83
CA GLN A 476 -6.56 8.67 20.83
C GLN A 476 -7.74 8.50 21.80
N GLN A 477 -8.54 9.54 22.01
CA GLN A 477 -9.64 9.52 22.97
C GLN A 477 -10.98 9.13 22.31
N VAL A 478 -11.22 9.64 21.10
CA VAL A 478 -12.51 9.50 20.41
C VAL A 478 -12.45 8.40 19.36
N HIS A 479 -11.46 8.39 18.47
CA HIS A 479 -11.39 7.41 17.38
C HIS A 479 -10.96 6.03 17.86
N ALA A 480 -10.15 5.93 18.91
CA ALA A 480 -9.79 4.65 19.51
C ALA A 480 -11.02 3.85 19.96
N ARG A 481 -12.07 4.52 20.46
CA ARG A 481 -13.31 3.85 20.88
C ARG A 481 -14.12 3.35 19.69
N MET A 482 -14.02 3.99 18.53
CA MET A 482 -14.69 3.53 17.31
C MET A 482 -14.03 2.28 16.70
N ALA A 483 -12.90 1.82 17.25
CA ALA A 483 -12.30 0.53 16.96
C ALA A 483 -12.96 -0.64 17.72
N ASP A 484 -13.88 -0.34 18.63
CA ASP A 484 -14.69 -1.31 19.38
C ASP A 484 -16.05 -1.54 18.70
N SER A 485 -16.43 -2.81 18.51
CA SER A 485 -17.61 -3.21 17.73
C SER A 485 -18.94 -2.70 18.33
N PRO A 486 -19.25 -2.96 19.62
CA PRO A 486 -20.43 -2.39 20.28
C PRO A 486 -20.52 -0.86 20.16
N VAL A 487 -19.41 -0.15 20.41
CA VAL A 487 -19.39 1.32 20.37
C VAL A 487 -19.64 1.84 18.95
N LEU A 488 -18.93 1.30 17.95
CA LEU A 488 -19.11 1.69 16.56
C LEU A 488 -20.55 1.48 16.11
N ARG A 489 -21.11 0.30 16.37
CA ARG A 489 -22.47 -0.02 15.94
C ARG A 489 -23.53 0.85 16.60
N ALA A 490 -23.38 1.14 17.88
CA ALA A 490 -24.26 2.08 18.58
C ALA A 490 -24.16 3.50 17.98
N PHE A 491 -22.96 3.93 17.60
CA PHE A 491 -22.77 5.21 16.91
C PHE A 491 -23.44 5.24 15.53
N LEU A 492 -23.20 4.23 14.68
CA LEU A 492 -23.80 4.11 13.34
C LEU A 492 -25.34 4.08 13.40
N THR A 493 -25.91 3.40 14.40
CA THR A 493 -27.37 3.31 14.59
C THR A 493 -27.99 4.63 15.05
N ARG A 494 -27.33 5.35 15.96
CA ARG A 494 -27.87 6.61 16.52
C ARG A 494 -27.69 7.81 15.59
N ARG A 495 -26.61 7.84 14.82
CA ARG A 495 -26.26 8.99 13.96
C ARG A 495 -25.92 8.57 12.52
N PRO A 496 -26.80 7.84 11.80
CA PRO A 496 -26.51 7.39 10.45
C PRO A 496 -26.31 8.57 9.48
N ASP A 497 -27.11 9.63 9.58
CA ASP A 497 -26.98 10.81 8.70
C ASP A 497 -25.68 11.58 8.92
N ARG A 498 -25.18 11.59 10.16
CA ARG A 498 -23.86 12.17 10.48
C ARG A 498 -22.75 11.46 9.72
N VAL A 499 -22.81 10.13 9.64
CA VAL A 499 -21.82 9.34 8.90
C VAL A 499 -21.92 9.63 7.41
N ARG A 500 -23.13 9.72 6.85
CA ARG A 500 -23.35 10.08 5.45
C ARG A 500 -22.79 11.46 5.10
N GLU A 501 -22.91 12.43 6.00
CA GLU A 501 -22.36 13.78 5.81
C GLU A 501 -20.83 13.80 5.93
N LEU A 502 -20.26 12.97 6.81
CA LEU A 502 -18.83 12.95 7.06
C LEU A 502 -18.04 12.08 6.09
N VAL A 503 -18.60 11.04 5.46
CA VAL A 503 -17.81 10.18 4.56
C VAL A 503 -17.91 10.72 3.14
N ARG A 504 -16.77 11.09 2.56
CA ARG A 504 -16.75 11.70 1.22
C ARG A 504 -17.01 10.63 0.14
N PRO A 505 -17.85 10.91 -0.88
CA PRO A 505 -18.00 10.03 -2.03
C PRO A 505 -16.66 9.81 -2.74
N PRO A 506 -16.38 8.59 -3.23
CA PRO A 506 -15.18 8.32 -4.02
C PRO A 506 -15.23 9.07 -5.37
N PHE A 507 -14.08 9.16 -6.04
CA PHE A 507 -14.04 9.64 -7.41
C PHE A 507 -14.82 8.69 -8.35
N ALA A 508 -15.46 9.27 -9.36
CA ALA A 508 -16.23 8.50 -10.33
C ALA A 508 -15.29 7.69 -11.25
N LYS A 509 -15.75 6.50 -11.67
CA LYS A 509 -15.15 5.79 -12.81
C LYS A 509 -15.33 6.63 -14.05
N LEU A 510 -14.49 6.41 -15.06
CA LEU A 510 -14.56 7.14 -16.32
C LEU A 510 -15.96 7.07 -16.98
N SER A 511 -16.68 5.94 -16.83
CA SER A 511 -18.05 5.76 -17.31
C SER A 511 -19.09 6.61 -16.59
N ASP A 512 -18.80 7.02 -15.36
CA ASP A 512 -19.71 7.71 -14.45
C ASP A 512 -19.43 9.23 -14.43
N LEU A 513 -18.38 9.65 -15.13
CA LEU A 513 -17.98 11.04 -15.28
C LEU A 513 -18.82 11.75 -16.36
N PRO A 514 -19.12 13.04 -16.18
CA PRO A 514 -19.78 13.82 -17.21
C PRO A 514 -18.90 13.96 -18.46
N LYS A 515 -19.52 13.97 -19.64
CA LYS A 515 -18.78 14.20 -20.90
C LYS A 515 -18.18 15.61 -20.95
N ARG A 516 -18.85 16.58 -20.33
CA ARG A 516 -18.41 17.97 -20.21
C ARG A 516 -18.47 18.42 -18.75
N VAL A 517 -17.28 18.67 -18.19
CA VAL A 517 -17.04 19.28 -16.87
C VAL A 517 -17.77 20.63 -16.77
N GLY A 518 -18.36 20.95 -15.62
CA GLY A 518 -19.13 22.17 -15.38
C GLY A 518 -20.51 22.26 -16.04
N ILE A 519 -20.87 21.37 -16.97
CA ILE A 519 -22.18 21.36 -17.65
C ILE A 519 -23.05 20.22 -17.13
N GLN A 520 -22.48 19.02 -17.09
CA GLN A 520 -23.16 17.83 -16.57
C GLN A 520 -22.60 17.48 -15.20
N LYS A 521 -23.46 16.99 -14.32
CA LYS A 521 -23.04 16.49 -13.01
C LYS A 521 -22.58 15.03 -13.13
N PRO A 522 -21.63 14.57 -12.30
CA PRO A 522 -21.30 13.15 -12.19
C PRO A 522 -22.51 12.31 -11.80
N ALA A 523 -22.43 10.99 -12.05
CA ALA A 523 -23.47 10.06 -11.67
C ALA A 523 -23.76 10.09 -10.16
N GLU A 524 -25.00 9.80 -9.81
CA GLU A 524 -25.45 9.65 -8.42
C GLU A 524 -24.88 8.36 -7.84
N VAL A 525 -24.58 8.39 -6.54
CA VAL A 525 -24.12 7.20 -5.83
C VAL A 525 -25.33 6.33 -5.50
N PRO A 526 -25.39 5.04 -5.92
CA PRO A 526 -26.60 4.23 -5.86
C PRO A 526 -26.86 3.58 -4.48
N VAL A 527 -26.68 4.33 -3.39
CA VAL A 527 -26.82 3.86 -2.00
C VAL A 527 -27.41 4.95 -1.11
N GLY A 528 -28.17 4.56 -0.08
CA GLY A 528 -28.90 5.46 0.80
C GLY A 528 -30.42 5.41 0.60
N LYS A 529 -31.15 6.09 1.50
CA LYS A 529 -32.49 6.70 1.28
C LYS A 529 -32.61 7.52 -0.04
N TRP A 530 -31.51 7.67 -0.79
CA TRP A 530 -31.34 8.39 -2.04
C TRP A 530 -31.30 7.49 -3.27
N ARG A 531 -31.50 6.16 -3.11
CA ARG A 531 -31.59 5.23 -4.21
C ARG A 531 -32.85 5.54 -5.02
N VAL A 532 -32.73 6.39 -6.03
CA VAL A 532 -33.82 6.66 -6.98
C VAL A 532 -33.98 5.44 -7.88
N THR A 533 -34.58 4.37 -7.37
CA THR A 533 -35.30 3.35 -8.16
C THR A 533 -36.18 2.50 -7.25
N GLY A 534 -37.50 2.68 -7.33
CA GLY A 534 -38.46 1.58 -7.16
C GLY A 534 -39.19 1.39 -5.83
N VAL A 535 -39.21 2.35 -4.91
CA VAL A 535 -40.14 2.35 -3.74
C VAL A 535 -40.78 3.73 -3.61
N MET A 536 -42.10 3.75 -3.37
CA MET A 536 -43.05 4.87 -3.54
C MET A 536 -42.49 6.31 -3.43
N PRO A 537 -42.74 7.18 -4.43
CA PRO A 537 -42.51 8.62 -4.33
C PRO A 537 -43.59 9.21 -3.41
N ASP A 538 -43.25 10.16 -2.54
CA ASP A 538 -44.15 11.28 -2.23
C ASP A 538 -43.54 12.34 -1.30
N GLU A 539 -42.28 12.21 -0.87
CA GLU A 539 -41.54 13.37 -0.38
C GLU A 539 -40.22 13.51 -1.13
N PRO A 540 -40.09 14.49 -2.05
CA PRO A 540 -38.80 14.87 -2.58
C PRO A 540 -37.95 15.29 -1.39
N SER A 541 -36.82 14.63 -1.21
CA SER A 541 -35.91 15.09 -0.19
C SER A 541 -35.32 16.44 -0.60
N ASP A 542 -35.38 17.41 0.31
CA ASP A 542 -34.93 18.79 0.06
C ASP A 542 -33.42 18.90 -0.25
N LYS A 543 -32.64 17.84 0.00
CA LYS A 543 -31.20 17.82 -0.29
C LYS A 543 -30.94 17.14 -1.64
N PRO A 544 -30.00 17.66 -2.46
CA PRO A 544 -29.61 17.01 -3.71
C PRO A 544 -29.02 15.62 -3.44
N PRO A 545 -29.18 14.66 -4.38
CA PRO A 545 -28.61 13.32 -4.24
C PRO A 545 -27.09 13.38 -4.18
N LEU A 546 -26.49 12.48 -3.40
CA LEU A 546 -25.04 12.31 -3.34
C LEU A 546 -24.51 11.89 -4.70
N ARG A 547 -23.42 12.51 -5.15
CA ARG A 547 -22.78 12.23 -6.44
C ARG A 547 -21.33 11.85 -6.23
N TYR A 548 -20.81 11.05 -7.16
CA TYR A 548 -19.37 10.80 -7.22
C TYR A 548 -18.61 12.09 -7.48
N ARG A 549 -17.35 12.13 -7.03
CA ARG A 549 -16.47 13.27 -7.30
C ARG A 549 -15.86 13.19 -8.70
N ASP A 550 -15.65 14.33 -9.32
CA ASP A 550 -14.93 14.47 -10.58
C ASP A 550 -13.51 14.99 -10.34
N PRO A 551 -12.44 14.22 -10.64
CA PRO A 551 -11.08 14.68 -10.42
C PRO A 551 -10.67 15.86 -11.30
N ARG A 552 -11.51 16.29 -12.26
CA ARG A 552 -11.30 17.47 -13.11
C ARG A 552 -11.92 18.73 -12.54
N GLU A 553 -12.85 18.60 -11.59
CA GLU A 553 -13.49 19.73 -10.92
C GLU A 553 -12.60 20.20 -9.75
N VAL A 554 -12.35 21.51 -9.68
CA VAL A 554 -11.44 22.08 -8.67
C VAL A 554 -11.95 21.81 -7.25
N MET A 555 -13.26 21.98 -7.03
CA MET A 555 -13.88 21.78 -5.70
C MET A 555 -13.87 20.32 -5.23
N ASP A 556 -13.77 19.35 -6.14
CA ASP A 556 -13.66 17.94 -5.77
C ASP A 556 -12.22 17.54 -5.40
N GLN A 557 -11.26 18.39 -5.75
CA GLN A 557 -9.84 18.28 -5.41
C GLN A 557 -9.45 19.03 -4.13
N THR A 558 -10.36 19.82 -3.53
CA THR A 558 -10.08 20.51 -2.27
C THR A 558 -10.17 19.56 -1.09
N TYR A 559 -9.31 19.75 -0.10
CA TYR A 559 -9.35 19.02 1.16
C TYR A 559 -10.38 19.64 2.10
N ASP A 560 -11.11 18.81 2.83
CA ASP A 560 -12.03 19.27 3.85
C ASP A 560 -12.06 18.27 5.01
N MET A 561 -12.94 18.53 5.98
CA MET A 561 -13.02 17.71 7.19
C MET A 561 -13.74 16.37 7.04
N ARG A 562 -14.26 16.06 5.84
CA ARG A 562 -14.89 14.76 5.58
C ARG A 562 -13.83 13.67 5.49
N MET A 563 -14.19 12.48 5.95
CA MET A 563 -13.36 11.30 6.00
C MET A 563 -12.97 10.79 4.61
N PRO A 564 -11.68 10.40 4.43
CA PRO A 564 -10.56 10.65 5.34
C PRO A 564 -10.09 12.12 5.35
N PRO A 565 -10.11 12.81 6.52
CA PRO A 565 -9.92 14.25 6.56
C PRO A 565 -8.47 14.59 6.23
N TYR A 566 -8.28 15.53 5.30
CA TYR A 566 -6.99 16.09 4.89
C TYR A 566 -5.93 15.08 4.41
N MET A 567 -6.26 13.80 4.28
CA MET A 567 -5.35 12.79 3.72
C MET A 567 -5.29 12.96 2.20
N ARG A 568 -4.10 12.80 1.62
CA ARG A 568 -3.91 12.85 0.16
C ARG A 568 -3.65 11.44 -0.37
N HIS A 569 -4.14 11.16 -1.56
CA HIS A 569 -3.69 9.98 -2.30
C HIS A 569 -2.48 10.31 -3.18
N SER A 570 -1.99 9.29 -3.88
CA SER A 570 -0.78 9.37 -4.71
C SER A 570 -0.82 10.44 -5.81
N MET A 571 -1.98 10.93 -6.24
CA MET A 571 -2.06 11.98 -7.28
C MET A 571 -2.09 13.41 -6.71
N GLY A 572 -1.89 13.55 -5.39
CA GLY A 572 -1.87 14.86 -4.74
C GLY A 572 -3.25 15.49 -4.49
N VAL A 573 -4.33 14.74 -4.68
CA VAL A 573 -5.71 15.18 -4.35
C VAL A 573 -6.26 14.38 -3.15
N PRO A 574 -7.41 14.77 -2.56
CA PRO A 574 -7.92 14.18 -1.33
C PRO A 574 -8.22 12.69 -1.48
N LEU A 575 -7.66 11.90 -0.56
CA LEU A 575 -7.88 10.47 -0.46
C LEU A 575 -9.37 10.19 -0.21
N THR A 576 -9.86 9.09 -0.77
CA THR A 576 -11.16 8.50 -0.42
C THR A 576 -11.01 7.04 -0.11
N ILE A 577 -11.93 6.50 0.69
CA ILE A 577 -12.14 5.06 0.77
C ILE A 577 -12.55 4.52 -0.61
N THR A 578 -12.42 3.21 -0.81
CA THR A 578 -12.78 2.59 -2.09
C THR A 578 -14.27 2.69 -2.36
N ARG A 579 -14.69 2.52 -3.63
CA ARG A 579 -16.11 2.48 -3.98
C ARG A 579 -16.82 1.33 -3.28
N ARG A 580 -16.18 0.17 -3.17
CA ARG A 580 -16.67 -0.99 -2.40
C ARG A 580 -16.93 -0.63 -0.94
N GLN A 581 -15.92 -0.10 -0.24
CA GLN A 581 -16.03 0.29 1.17
C GLN A 581 -17.12 1.36 1.38
N TYR A 582 -17.16 2.37 0.51
CA TYR A 582 -18.18 3.43 0.57
C TYR A 582 -19.59 2.88 0.40
N THR A 583 -19.79 2.06 -0.64
CA THR A 583 -21.10 1.47 -0.97
C THR A 583 -21.56 0.57 0.15
N LEU A 584 -20.69 -0.30 0.67
CA LEU A 584 -21.01 -1.22 1.75
C LEU A 584 -21.37 -0.46 3.05
N LEU A 585 -20.60 0.58 3.40
CA LEU A 585 -20.90 1.40 4.58
C LEU A 585 -22.28 2.05 4.46
N LEU A 586 -22.59 2.67 3.32
CA LEU A 586 -23.89 3.31 3.12
C LEU A 586 -25.04 2.30 3.11
N ALA A 587 -24.86 1.14 2.48
CA ALA A 587 -25.84 0.06 2.50
C ALA A 587 -26.07 -0.49 3.93
N TYR A 588 -25.01 -0.59 4.74
CA TYR A 588 -25.11 -1.01 6.13
C TYR A 588 -25.90 0.01 6.96
N LEU A 589 -25.68 1.31 6.77
CA LEU A 589 -26.48 2.35 7.43
C LEU A 589 -27.97 2.23 7.08
N ASP A 590 -28.31 1.98 5.80
CA ASP A 590 -29.69 1.78 5.37
C ASP A 590 -30.31 0.55 6.03
N LYS A 591 -29.57 -0.56 6.14
CA LYS A 591 -30.02 -1.75 6.85
C LYS A 591 -30.25 -1.49 8.34
N LEU A 592 -29.34 -0.80 9.01
CA LEU A 592 -29.51 -0.38 10.41
C LEU A 592 -30.76 0.49 10.61
N GLU A 593 -31.19 1.27 9.61
CA GLU A 593 -32.41 2.09 9.70
C GLU A 593 -33.69 1.34 9.35
N THR A 594 -33.64 0.42 8.39
CA THR A 594 -34.83 -0.23 7.80
C THR A 594 -35.15 -1.60 8.39
N ASP A 595 -34.17 -2.28 8.98
CA ASP A 595 -34.29 -3.67 9.40
C ASP A 595 -33.86 -3.87 10.86
N PRO A 596 -34.80 -4.17 11.78
CA PRO A 596 -34.49 -4.39 13.19
C PRO A 596 -33.51 -5.55 13.45
N GLU A 597 -33.42 -6.55 12.58
CA GLU A 597 -32.47 -7.66 12.74
C GLU A 597 -31.03 -7.14 12.74
N TRP A 598 -30.76 -6.13 11.89
CA TRP A 598 -29.45 -5.49 11.79
C TRP A 598 -29.08 -4.65 13.01
N ARG A 599 -29.99 -4.46 13.98
CA ARG A 599 -29.73 -3.76 15.26
C ARG A 599 -29.48 -4.71 16.43
N LYS A 600 -29.81 -6.00 16.30
CA LYS A 600 -29.67 -6.96 17.42
C LYS A 600 -28.20 -7.17 17.78
N PRO A 601 -27.77 -7.03 19.05
CA PRO A 601 -26.37 -7.30 19.43
C PRO A 601 -25.96 -8.70 18.95
N VAL A 602 -24.86 -8.79 18.21
CA VAL A 602 -24.19 -10.06 17.96
C VAL A 602 -23.57 -10.43 19.30
N MET A 603 -24.25 -11.27 20.07
CA MET A 603 -23.65 -11.84 21.27
C MET A 603 -22.50 -12.71 20.80
N PRO A 604 -21.27 -12.56 21.33
CA PRO A 604 -20.22 -13.52 21.03
C PRO A 604 -20.74 -14.90 21.41
N GLU A 605 -20.61 -15.88 20.52
CA GLU A 605 -20.84 -17.27 20.92
C GLU A 605 -19.95 -17.56 22.13
N PRO A 606 -20.48 -18.18 23.19
CA PRO A 606 -19.64 -18.58 24.31
C PRO A 606 -18.57 -19.51 23.75
N THR A 607 -17.31 -19.07 23.77
CA THR A 607 -16.16 -19.94 23.53
C THR A 607 -16.25 -21.04 24.58
N GLY A 608 -16.72 -22.21 24.16
CA GLY A 608 -16.75 -23.38 25.00
C GLY A 608 -15.31 -23.77 25.31
N ASP A 609 -14.82 -23.36 26.48
CA ASP A 609 -13.74 -23.99 27.23
C ASP A 609 -13.69 -23.38 28.64
N HIS A 610 -14.72 -23.68 29.43
CA HIS A 610 -14.61 -23.77 30.88
C HIS A 610 -15.14 -25.14 31.30
N ALA A 611 -14.23 -26.12 31.29
CA ALA A 611 -14.31 -27.35 32.06
C ALA A 611 -12.90 -27.68 32.59
#